data_AF-A0A9J8B798-F1
#
_entry.id   AF-A0A9J8B798-F1
#
_cell.length_a   1.000
_cell.length_b   1.000
_cell.length_c   1.000
_cell.angle_alpha   90.00
_cell.angle_beta   90.00
_cell.angle_gamma   90.00
#
_symmetry.space_group_name_H-M   'P 1'
#
loop_
_entity.id
_entity.type
_entity.pdbx_description
1 polymer ?
#
loop_
_entity_poly.entity_id
_entity_poly.type
_entity_poly.pdbx_seq_one_letter_code
_entity_poly.pdbx_strand_id
1 'polypeptide(L)'
;MIQDINDYRCGLSQQPIRATACDCLREMETCSPGLLSQKLEALYLLKQQETTVLHQSYCLLYTLGLKNAIRILTNQKDVTDLEFKSILGGNEGFAWKSNQLELTSLPINMLVQVPRLTQGLDCKELKSIMSLLLEESYLLMPISQSALLRELVEVVAMVPGLSRTLFKSQLLRLFGTADVSLMHATLFMKDTFTDSLFTTVDENFLLKRLVGMAQHPLLRITEKLFYMECILHFPENRPISSSGEESLPVLVTPRRAAFLHPTVFNDSATMLCRLNLLCLVHLEANEGEADKGIGFLFDHIMALLKIVDNDGSREVVVTSLRALFIFLMHFSGMEELSEKLIDKLCDMYSRHSRLAPNLIGLANRIQEHPRPSLVGQVAKRASETHYGNASIAVDDS
;
A
#
# COMPACT_ATOMS: atom_id res chain seq x y z
N MET A 1 -2.50 -38.15 14.72
CA MET A 1 -1.13 -38.15 14.17
C MET A 1 -0.17 -37.73 15.27
N ILE A 2 0.09 -38.62 16.23
CA ILE A 2 1.03 -38.42 17.34
C ILE A 2 1.77 -39.76 17.49
N GLN A 3 3.10 -39.70 17.55
CA GLN A 3 4.02 -40.83 17.78
C GLN A 3 3.89 -42.04 16.83
N ASP A 4 4.61 -41.97 15.71
CA ASP A 4 5.50 -43.09 15.35
C ASP A 4 6.94 -42.56 15.39
N ILE A 5 7.82 -43.25 16.11
CA ILE A 5 9.21 -42.81 16.37
C ILE A 5 10.13 -43.18 15.20
N ASN A 6 9.68 -44.02 14.27
CA ASN A 6 10.46 -44.45 13.09
C ASN A 6 10.64 -43.36 12.02
N ASP A 7 9.83 -42.30 12.05
CA ASP A 7 9.75 -41.32 10.95
C ASP A 7 11.02 -40.46 10.78
N TYR A 8 11.92 -40.45 11.77
CA TYR A 8 13.24 -39.80 11.71
C TYR A 8 14.11 -40.23 10.51
N ARG A 9 13.81 -41.37 9.87
CA ARG A 9 14.49 -41.82 8.63
C ARG A 9 13.75 -41.50 7.33
N CYS A 10 12.47 -41.09 7.38
CA CYS A 10 11.70 -40.63 6.21
C CYS A 10 11.48 -39.10 6.18
N GLY A 11 11.81 -38.39 7.28
CA GLY A 11 11.37 -37.02 7.57
C GLY A 11 11.58 -35.98 6.47
N LEU A 12 12.60 -36.11 5.60
CA LEU A 12 12.84 -35.24 4.43
C LEU A 12 11.89 -35.54 3.26
N SER A 13 11.75 -36.80 2.86
CA SER A 13 10.90 -37.19 1.72
C SER A 13 9.42 -36.84 1.93
N GLN A 14 8.97 -36.80 3.18
CA GLN A 14 7.63 -36.39 3.56
C GLN A 14 7.47 -34.87 3.80
N GLN A 15 8.54 -34.05 3.75
CA GLN A 15 8.41 -32.59 3.95
C GLN A 15 7.36 -31.95 3.03
N PRO A 16 7.28 -32.25 1.72
CA PRO A 16 6.26 -31.67 0.85
C PRO A 16 4.84 -32.06 1.29
N ILE A 17 4.64 -33.32 1.67
CA ILE A 17 3.33 -33.83 2.13
C ILE A 17 2.92 -33.14 3.43
N ARG A 18 3.84 -33.00 4.39
CA ARG A 18 3.59 -32.29 5.66
C ARG A 18 3.37 -30.79 5.45
N ALA A 19 4.05 -30.17 4.48
CA ALA A 19 3.80 -28.77 4.09
C ALA A 19 2.39 -28.59 3.50
N THR A 20 2.02 -29.40 2.50
CA THR A 20 0.67 -29.37 1.90
C THR A 20 -0.42 -29.67 2.94
N ALA A 21 -0.17 -30.58 3.89
CA ALA A 21 -1.11 -30.82 5.00
C ALA A 21 -1.28 -29.57 5.89
N CYS A 22 -0.21 -28.83 6.19
CA CYS A 22 -0.31 -27.54 6.88
C CYS A 22 -1.07 -26.50 6.05
N ASP A 23 -0.87 -26.47 4.73
CA ASP A 23 -1.58 -25.54 3.83
C ASP A 23 -3.09 -25.83 3.79
N CYS A 24 -3.48 -27.10 3.60
CA CYS A 24 -4.87 -27.53 3.67
C CYS A 24 -5.50 -27.22 5.05
N LEU A 25 -4.78 -27.43 6.15
CA LEU A 25 -5.30 -27.11 7.49
C LEU A 25 -5.44 -25.59 7.70
N ARG A 26 -4.55 -24.75 7.14
CA ARG A 26 -4.69 -23.29 7.16
C ARG A 26 -5.91 -22.84 6.34
N GLU A 27 -6.16 -23.45 5.19
CA GLU A 27 -7.33 -23.13 4.37
C GLU A 27 -8.64 -23.59 5.03
N MET A 28 -8.68 -24.80 5.62
CA MET A 28 -9.81 -25.27 6.42
C MET A 28 -10.09 -24.35 7.64
N GLU A 29 -9.05 -23.91 8.34
CA GLU A 29 -9.16 -22.95 9.46
C GLU A 29 -9.57 -21.54 8.98
N THR A 30 -9.30 -21.17 7.73
CA THR A 30 -9.77 -19.92 7.13
C THR A 30 -11.24 -20.01 6.71
N CYS A 31 -11.68 -21.16 6.17
CA CYS A 31 -13.07 -21.44 5.79
C CYS A 31 -13.97 -21.80 6.98
N SER A 32 -13.41 -22.18 8.13
CA SER A 32 -14.13 -22.47 9.37
C SER A 32 -13.31 -22.11 10.60
N PRO A 33 -13.21 -20.80 10.93
CA PRO A 33 -12.43 -20.31 12.05
C PRO A 33 -12.81 -20.95 13.39
N GLY A 34 -11.81 -21.44 14.11
CA GLY A 34 -11.93 -22.14 15.38
C GLY A 34 -11.76 -23.66 15.30
N LEU A 35 -11.68 -24.25 14.10
CA LEU A 35 -11.47 -25.69 13.89
C LEU A 35 -10.25 -26.24 14.66
N LEU A 36 -9.17 -25.46 14.74
CA LEU A 36 -7.91 -25.83 15.39
C LEU A 36 -7.79 -25.33 16.85
N SER A 37 -8.80 -24.62 17.37
CA SER A 37 -8.78 -24.05 18.74
C SER A 37 -8.59 -25.11 19.84
N GLN A 38 -9.11 -26.32 19.64
CA GLN A 38 -8.95 -27.44 20.56
C GLN A 38 -7.59 -28.15 20.46
N LYS A 39 -6.70 -27.72 19.56
CA LYS A 39 -5.40 -28.34 19.28
C LYS A 39 -4.20 -27.38 19.33
N LEU A 40 -4.34 -26.24 20.00
CA LEU A 40 -3.24 -25.28 20.13
C LEU A 40 -2.01 -25.86 20.86
N GLU A 41 -2.16 -26.68 21.90
CA GLU A 41 -1.02 -27.33 22.55
C GLU A 41 -0.30 -28.30 21.58
N ALA A 42 -1.06 -29.11 20.84
CA ALA A 42 -0.49 -30.07 19.89
C ALA A 42 0.23 -29.37 18.73
N LEU A 43 -0.33 -28.27 18.20
CA LEU A 43 0.29 -27.45 17.17
C LEU A 43 1.55 -26.73 17.70
N TYR A 44 1.53 -26.25 18.94
CA TYR A 44 2.69 -25.67 19.60
C TYR A 44 3.83 -26.69 19.74
N LEU A 45 3.53 -27.91 20.20
CA LEU A 45 4.52 -28.98 20.33
C LEU A 45 5.10 -29.40 18.97
N LEU A 46 4.29 -29.52 17.92
CA LEU A 46 4.77 -29.79 16.56
C LEU A 46 5.71 -28.68 16.06
N LYS A 47 5.35 -27.42 16.30
CA LYS A 47 6.19 -26.24 15.96
C LYS A 47 7.53 -26.26 16.70
N GLN A 48 7.55 -26.61 17.99
CA GLN A 48 8.78 -26.70 18.78
C GLN A 48 9.67 -27.90 18.40
N GLN A 49 9.09 -28.99 17.90
CA GLN A 49 9.83 -30.19 17.47
C GLN A 49 10.39 -30.06 16.05
N GLU A 50 9.78 -29.24 15.19
CA GLU A 50 10.22 -29.07 13.80
C GLU A 50 11.41 -28.12 13.68
N THR A 51 12.56 -28.67 13.28
CA THR A 51 13.86 -27.97 13.14
C THR A 51 14.23 -27.67 11.68
N THR A 52 13.42 -28.11 10.71
CA THR A 52 13.65 -27.86 9.28
C THR A 52 12.84 -26.68 8.76
N VAL A 53 12.97 -26.36 7.46
CA VAL A 53 12.23 -25.28 6.78
C VAL A 53 10.69 -25.38 6.89
N LEU A 54 10.16 -26.53 7.30
CA LEU A 54 8.75 -26.75 7.59
C LEU A 54 8.28 -26.01 8.87
N HIS A 55 9.20 -25.59 9.74
CA HIS A 55 8.90 -24.81 10.94
C HIS A 55 8.02 -23.58 10.65
N GLN A 56 8.24 -22.89 9.52
CA GLN A 56 7.41 -21.74 9.12
C GLN A 56 5.94 -22.11 8.88
N SER A 57 5.66 -23.31 8.37
CA SER A 57 4.32 -23.79 8.10
C SER A 57 3.57 -24.11 9.40
N TYR A 58 4.24 -24.74 10.37
CA TYR A 58 3.68 -24.94 11.71
C TYR A 58 3.52 -23.63 12.48
N CYS A 59 4.46 -22.70 12.37
CA CYS A 59 4.38 -21.38 13.02
C CYS A 59 3.16 -20.58 12.52
N LEU A 60 2.94 -20.55 11.20
CA LEU A 60 1.76 -19.91 10.60
C LEU A 60 0.45 -20.64 10.93
N LEU A 61 0.44 -21.98 10.89
CA LEU A 61 -0.72 -22.80 11.24
C LEU A 61 -1.14 -22.60 12.71
N TYR A 62 -0.17 -22.60 13.62
CA TYR A 62 -0.38 -22.35 15.05
C TYR A 62 -0.90 -20.92 15.30
N THR A 63 -0.30 -19.91 14.66
CA THR A 63 -0.71 -18.51 14.90
C THR A 63 -2.10 -18.21 14.34
N LEU A 64 -2.47 -18.77 13.18
CA LEU A 64 -3.82 -18.65 12.62
C LEU A 64 -4.86 -19.29 13.56
N GLY A 65 -4.61 -20.51 14.04
CA GLY A 65 -5.47 -21.18 15.02
C GLY A 65 -5.58 -20.41 16.34
N LEU A 66 -4.46 -19.89 16.84
CA LEU A 66 -4.41 -19.06 18.06
C LEU A 66 -5.24 -17.77 17.89
N LYS A 67 -5.09 -17.08 16.75
CA LYS A 67 -5.88 -15.89 16.42
C LYS A 67 -7.37 -16.19 16.41
N ASN A 68 -7.78 -17.24 15.70
CA ASN A 68 -9.19 -17.56 15.55
C ASN A 68 -9.81 -18.09 16.86
N ALA A 69 -9.05 -18.79 17.70
CA ALA A 69 -9.47 -19.16 19.05
C ALA A 69 -9.71 -17.92 19.94
N ILE A 70 -8.79 -16.94 19.92
CA ILE A 70 -8.96 -15.65 20.60
C ILE A 70 -10.17 -14.88 20.03
N ARG A 71 -10.38 -14.94 18.71
CA ARG A 71 -11.54 -14.34 18.04
C ARG A 71 -12.87 -15.01 18.37
N ILE A 72 -12.89 -16.27 18.77
CA ILE A 72 -14.09 -16.91 19.31
C ILE A 72 -14.39 -16.38 20.71
N LEU A 73 -13.37 -16.24 21.56
CA LEU A 73 -13.53 -15.66 22.90
C LEU A 73 -14.03 -14.20 22.87
N THR A 74 -13.63 -13.38 21.89
CA THR A 74 -14.16 -12.00 21.76
C THR A 74 -15.65 -11.94 21.39
N ASN A 75 -16.28 -13.05 20.98
CA ASN A 75 -17.72 -13.16 20.73
C ASN A 75 -18.49 -13.79 21.91
N GLN A 76 -17.79 -14.30 22.92
CA GLN A 76 -18.40 -14.84 24.14
C GLN A 76 -18.65 -13.73 25.16
N LYS A 77 -19.72 -13.87 25.95
CA LYS A 77 -20.00 -12.97 27.08
C LYS A 77 -19.29 -13.48 28.32
N ASP A 78 -18.69 -12.56 29.08
CA ASP A 78 -18.16 -12.80 30.43
C ASP A 78 -17.11 -13.92 30.55
N VAL A 79 -16.24 -14.03 29.54
CA VAL A 79 -15.10 -14.99 29.50
C VAL A 79 -14.25 -14.91 30.78
N THR A 80 -14.04 -16.06 31.41
CA THR A 80 -13.23 -16.21 32.62
C THR A 80 -11.76 -16.52 32.33
N ASP A 81 -10.89 -16.29 33.31
CA ASP A 81 -9.47 -16.70 33.28
C ASP A 81 -9.28 -18.21 33.03
N LEU A 82 -10.22 -19.04 33.49
CA LEU A 82 -10.17 -20.49 33.31
C LEU A 82 -10.49 -20.89 31.86
N GLU A 83 -11.52 -20.30 31.26
CA GLU A 83 -11.87 -20.54 29.86
C GLU A 83 -10.75 -20.05 28.92
N PHE A 84 -10.22 -18.84 29.17
CA PHE A 84 -9.09 -18.28 28.45
C PHE A 84 -7.86 -19.21 28.48
N LYS A 85 -7.50 -19.73 29.66
CA LYS A 85 -6.37 -20.68 29.80
C LYS A 85 -6.66 -22.06 29.23
N SER A 86 -7.89 -22.56 29.33
CA SER A 86 -8.28 -23.86 28.77
C SER A 86 -8.14 -23.94 27.24
N ILE A 87 -8.31 -22.80 26.56
CA ILE A 87 -8.15 -22.69 25.11
C ILE A 87 -6.66 -22.61 24.72
N LEU A 88 -5.83 -21.88 25.47
CA LEU A 88 -4.38 -21.86 25.24
C LEU A 88 -3.76 -23.26 25.42
N GLY A 89 -4.18 -23.98 26.47
CA GLY A 89 -3.85 -25.39 26.73
C GLY A 89 -4.70 -26.40 25.94
N GLY A 90 -5.37 -25.99 24.86
CA GLY A 90 -6.30 -26.84 24.11
C GLY A 90 -5.63 -28.07 23.49
N ASN A 91 -6.00 -29.26 23.99
CA ASN A 91 -5.54 -30.55 23.45
C ASN A 91 -6.62 -31.65 23.40
N GLU A 92 -7.90 -31.29 23.46
CA GLU A 92 -9.00 -32.27 23.30
C GLU A 92 -8.99 -32.93 21.91
N GLY A 93 -9.76 -33.99 21.71
CA GLY A 93 -9.89 -34.63 20.39
C GLY A 93 -10.46 -33.67 19.33
N PHE A 94 -10.42 -34.05 18.05
CA PHE A 94 -11.13 -33.31 16.99
C PHE A 94 -12.65 -33.43 17.18
N ALA A 95 -13.24 -32.66 18.10
CA ALA A 95 -14.67 -32.45 18.10
C ALA A 95 -14.98 -31.52 16.92
N TRP A 96 -15.45 -32.10 15.81
CA TRP A 96 -15.75 -31.39 14.56
C TRP A 96 -17.04 -30.54 14.67
N LYS A 97 -17.11 -29.75 15.73
CA LYS A 97 -18.16 -28.77 16.03
C LYS A 97 -17.77 -27.46 15.36
N SER A 98 -18.15 -27.32 14.09
CA SER A 98 -18.17 -26.00 13.45
C SER A 98 -19.10 -25.10 14.25
N ASN A 99 -18.55 -24.15 15.00
CA ASN A 99 -19.32 -23.02 15.52
C ASN A 99 -19.73 -22.20 14.30
N GLN A 100 -21.03 -22.14 14.00
CA GLN A 100 -21.60 -21.43 12.85
C GLN A 100 -21.59 -19.88 13.03
N LEU A 101 -20.52 -19.36 13.62
CA LEU A 101 -20.17 -17.95 13.59
C LEU A 101 -19.47 -17.68 12.26
N GLU A 102 -20.13 -16.95 11.36
CA GLU A 102 -19.54 -16.48 10.09
C GLU A 102 -18.46 -15.43 10.38
N LEU A 103 -17.28 -15.90 10.81
CA LEU A 103 -16.13 -15.08 11.17
C LEU A 103 -15.39 -14.62 9.91
N THR A 104 -16.07 -13.81 9.09
CA THR A 104 -15.55 -13.10 7.91
C THR A 104 -14.17 -12.50 8.17
N SER A 105 -13.26 -12.51 7.20
CA SER A 105 -11.91 -11.94 7.39
C SER A 105 -12.02 -10.48 7.85
N LEU A 106 -11.49 -10.16 9.04
CA LEU A 106 -11.53 -8.79 9.57
C LEU A 106 -10.76 -7.86 8.61
N PRO A 107 -11.41 -6.88 7.97
CA PRO A 107 -10.71 -5.77 7.36
C PRO A 107 -10.34 -4.85 8.51
N ILE A 108 -9.18 -5.09 9.13
CA ILE A 108 -8.63 -4.15 10.10
C ILE A 108 -8.20 -2.91 9.33
N ASN A 109 -9.08 -1.90 9.40
CA ASN A 109 -8.88 -0.53 8.97
C ASN A 109 -9.50 0.39 10.04
N MET A 110 -9.26 1.69 9.94
CA MET A 110 -9.81 2.71 10.86
C MET A 110 -11.34 2.70 11.05
N LEU A 111 -12.11 2.05 10.17
CA LEU A 111 -13.58 2.06 10.15
C LEU A 111 -14.23 0.83 10.82
N VAL A 112 -13.48 -0.27 11.02
CA VAL A 112 -14.00 -1.51 11.60
C VAL A 112 -13.61 -1.62 13.07
N GLN A 113 -14.61 -1.69 13.95
CA GLN A 113 -14.38 -2.00 15.37
C GLN A 113 -13.92 -3.46 15.52
N VAL A 114 -12.62 -3.66 15.71
CA VAL A 114 -12.06 -4.97 16.08
C VAL A 114 -12.70 -5.44 17.41
N PRO A 115 -13.32 -6.64 17.47
CA PRO A 115 -13.87 -7.20 18.70
C PRO A 115 -12.82 -7.30 19.80
N ARG A 116 -13.16 -7.02 21.07
CA ARG A 116 -12.19 -6.98 22.19
C ARG A 116 -12.61 -7.88 23.33
N LEU A 117 -11.62 -8.55 23.92
CA LEU A 117 -11.79 -9.31 25.16
C LEU A 117 -12.12 -8.41 26.35
N THR A 118 -12.71 -9.02 27.37
CA THR A 118 -12.94 -8.43 28.69
C THR A 118 -11.64 -7.89 29.30
N GLN A 119 -11.71 -6.73 29.95
CA GLN A 119 -10.56 -6.14 30.63
C GLN A 119 -10.36 -6.82 31.99
N GLY A 120 -9.16 -7.36 32.22
CA GLY A 120 -8.76 -7.97 33.50
C GLY A 120 -8.12 -9.35 33.42
N LEU A 121 -8.25 -10.05 32.28
CA LEU A 121 -7.72 -11.41 32.09
C LEU A 121 -6.20 -11.51 32.28
N ASP A 122 -5.75 -12.63 32.88
CA ASP A 122 -4.35 -12.93 33.18
C ASP A 122 -3.54 -13.32 31.93
N CYS A 123 -3.27 -12.34 31.07
CA CYS A 123 -2.64 -12.50 29.76
C CYS A 123 -1.14 -12.91 29.79
N LYS A 124 -0.59 -13.38 30.92
CA LYS A 124 0.85 -13.71 31.06
C LYS A 124 1.31 -14.79 30.09
N GLU A 125 0.55 -15.87 29.99
CA GLU A 125 0.86 -17.02 29.12
C GLU A 125 0.83 -16.63 27.64
N LEU A 126 -0.27 -16.00 27.21
CA LEU A 126 -0.38 -15.44 25.86
C LEU A 126 0.73 -14.43 25.56
N LYS A 127 1.09 -13.55 26.50
CA LYS A 127 2.23 -12.63 26.33
C LYS A 127 3.54 -13.38 26.10
N SER A 128 3.77 -14.51 26.79
CA SER A 128 4.96 -15.34 26.58
C SER A 128 4.95 -16.02 25.20
N ILE A 129 3.80 -16.55 24.78
CA ILE A 129 3.60 -17.12 23.44
C ILE A 129 3.86 -16.06 22.36
N MET A 130 3.32 -14.86 22.53
CA MET A 130 3.49 -13.73 21.61
C MET A 130 4.96 -13.29 21.50
N SER A 131 5.69 -13.17 22.62
CA SER A 131 7.13 -12.88 22.58
C SER A 131 7.91 -13.96 21.83
N LEU A 132 7.62 -15.24 22.11
CA LEU A 132 8.29 -16.36 21.46
C LEU A 132 8.02 -16.42 19.95
N LEU A 133 6.79 -16.14 19.50
CA LEU A 133 6.46 -16.04 18.08
C LEU A 133 7.17 -14.85 17.40
N LEU A 134 7.30 -13.72 18.10
CA LEU A 134 8.09 -12.57 17.60
C LEU A 134 9.59 -12.92 17.52
N GLU A 135 10.11 -13.75 18.41
CA GLU A 135 11.50 -14.26 18.35
C GLU A 135 11.68 -15.30 17.23
N GLU A 136 10.77 -16.26 17.07
CA GLU A 136 10.77 -17.20 15.94
C GLU A 136 10.61 -16.47 14.58
N SER A 137 10.00 -15.27 14.56
CA SER A 137 9.92 -14.41 13.37
C SER A 137 11.28 -13.95 12.81
N TYR A 138 12.38 -14.12 13.54
CA TYR A 138 13.74 -13.92 13.02
C TYR A 138 14.17 -15.03 12.04
N LEU A 139 13.53 -16.21 12.07
CA LEU A 139 13.90 -17.41 11.30
C LEU A 139 13.05 -17.62 10.02
N LEU A 140 12.02 -16.78 9.80
CA LEU A 140 11.04 -16.97 8.73
C LEU A 140 11.41 -16.23 7.44
N MET A 141 11.01 -16.77 6.30
CA MET A 141 11.08 -16.06 5.01
C MET A 141 10.21 -14.78 5.05
N PRO A 142 10.57 -13.69 4.34
CA PRO A 142 9.89 -12.39 4.50
C PRO A 142 8.37 -12.40 4.30
N ILE A 143 7.86 -13.21 3.37
CA ILE A 143 6.41 -13.39 3.15
C ILE A 143 5.74 -14.13 4.31
N SER A 144 6.37 -15.18 4.83
CA SER A 144 5.92 -15.93 6.01
C SER A 144 5.99 -15.07 7.28
N GLN A 145 7.02 -14.25 7.41
CA GLN A 145 7.16 -13.29 8.50
C GLN A 145 6.10 -12.18 8.41
N SER A 146 5.80 -11.66 7.21
CA SER A 146 4.75 -10.67 6.97
C SER A 146 3.37 -11.20 7.35
N ALA A 147 3.05 -12.44 6.93
CA ALA A 147 1.82 -13.13 7.32
C ALA A 147 1.74 -13.33 8.85
N LEU A 148 2.82 -13.81 9.48
CA LEU A 148 2.89 -13.96 10.94
C LEU A 148 2.64 -12.61 11.65
N LEU A 149 3.34 -11.56 11.25
CA LEU A 149 3.20 -10.23 11.86
C LEU A 149 1.76 -9.70 11.73
N ARG A 150 1.10 -9.90 10.58
CA ARG A 150 -0.32 -9.56 10.41
C ARG A 150 -1.17 -10.26 11.45
N GLU A 151 -1.10 -11.60 11.53
CA GLU A 151 -1.92 -12.39 12.46
C GLU A 151 -1.70 -11.98 13.93
N LEU A 152 -0.46 -11.72 14.32
CA LEU A 152 -0.09 -11.24 15.66
C LEU A 152 -0.65 -9.83 15.95
N VAL A 153 -0.75 -8.96 14.94
CA VAL A 153 -1.38 -7.63 15.07
C VAL A 153 -2.88 -7.76 15.32
N GLU A 154 -3.57 -8.66 14.61
CA GLU A 154 -5.00 -8.92 14.84
C GLU A 154 -5.22 -9.44 16.28
N VAL A 155 -4.35 -10.32 16.79
CA VAL A 155 -4.36 -10.79 18.20
C VAL A 155 -4.19 -9.63 19.20
N VAL A 156 -3.18 -8.76 19.02
CA VAL A 156 -2.93 -7.64 19.95
C VAL A 156 -4.01 -6.55 19.86
N ALA A 157 -4.70 -6.42 18.71
CA ALA A 157 -5.87 -5.56 18.60
C ALA A 157 -7.11 -6.13 19.33
N MET A 158 -7.24 -7.45 19.40
CA MET A 158 -8.34 -8.17 20.08
C MET A 158 -8.15 -8.33 21.60
N VAL A 159 -6.93 -8.26 22.13
CA VAL A 159 -6.61 -8.52 23.55
C VAL A 159 -6.10 -7.24 24.26
N PRO A 160 -6.95 -6.49 24.99
CA PRO A 160 -6.55 -5.24 25.66
C PRO A 160 -5.45 -5.39 26.71
N GLY A 161 -5.25 -6.60 27.26
CA GLY A 161 -4.18 -6.91 28.21
C GLY A 161 -2.78 -7.05 27.59
N LEU A 162 -2.66 -7.08 26.25
CA LEU A 162 -1.37 -7.11 25.57
C LEU A 162 -0.90 -5.70 25.22
N SER A 163 0.31 -5.35 25.63
CA SER A 163 0.93 -4.09 25.22
C SER A 163 1.35 -4.15 23.75
N ARG A 164 0.89 -3.17 22.96
CA ARG A 164 1.34 -2.94 21.58
C ARG A 164 2.85 -2.74 21.47
N THR A 165 3.51 -2.32 22.55
CA THR A 165 4.97 -2.17 22.60
C THR A 165 5.76 -3.48 22.42
N LEU A 166 5.13 -4.66 22.48
CA LEU A 166 5.74 -5.94 22.13
C LEU A 166 6.40 -5.91 20.73
N PHE A 167 5.84 -5.16 19.77
CA PHE A 167 6.40 -5.04 18.43
C PHE A 167 7.63 -4.11 18.32
N LYS A 168 7.96 -3.30 19.34
CA LYS A 168 9.05 -2.29 19.22
C LYS A 168 10.44 -2.90 18.96
N SER A 169 10.70 -4.12 19.43
CA SER A 169 11.94 -4.86 19.11
C SER A 169 12.03 -5.20 17.61
N GLN A 170 10.91 -5.49 16.96
CA GLN A 170 10.85 -5.82 15.54
C GLN A 170 10.95 -4.56 14.65
N LEU A 171 10.33 -3.45 15.05
CA LEU A 171 10.30 -2.22 14.26
C LEU A 171 11.69 -1.74 13.82
N LEU A 172 12.68 -1.78 14.73
CA LEU A 172 14.07 -1.39 14.42
C LEU A 172 14.67 -2.18 13.24
N ARG A 173 14.34 -3.48 13.12
CA ARG A 173 14.75 -4.34 12.00
C ARG A 173 13.89 -4.08 10.76
N LEU A 174 12.58 -3.94 10.93
CA LEU A 174 11.62 -3.74 9.84
C LEU A 174 11.85 -2.39 9.11
N PHE A 175 12.19 -1.32 9.82
CA PHE A 175 12.59 -0.04 9.23
C PHE A 175 13.82 -0.14 8.32
N GLY A 176 14.71 -1.10 8.58
CA GLY A 176 15.86 -1.41 7.71
C GLY A 176 15.49 -2.22 6.46
N THR A 177 14.30 -2.83 6.40
CA THR A 177 13.96 -3.78 5.32
C THR A 177 13.93 -3.13 3.93
N ALA A 178 14.19 -3.93 2.91
CA ALA A 178 13.91 -3.64 1.51
C ALA A 178 12.78 -4.51 0.94
N ASP A 179 12.24 -5.46 1.71
CA ASP A 179 11.19 -6.37 1.28
C ASP A 179 9.81 -5.69 1.31
N VAL A 180 9.05 -5.82 0.22
CA VAL A 180 7.71 -5.24 0.04
C VAL A 180 6.71 -5.80 1.05
N SER A 181 6.72 -7.11 1.29
CA SER A 181 5.84 -7.80 2.25
C SER A 181 6.07 -7.31 3.68
N LEU A 182 7.33 -7.11 4.07
CA LEU A 182 7.69 -6.59 5.40
C LEU A 182 7.39 -5.09 5.54
N MET A 183 7.57 -4.30 4.48
CA MET A 183 7.14 -2.89 4.47
C MET A 183 5.61 -2.79 4.64
N HIS A 184 4.85 -3.61 3.91
CA HIS A 184 3.40 -3.66 4.01
C HIS A 184 2.92 -4.05 5.42
N ALA A 185 3.54 -5.05 6.05
CA ALA A 185 3.26 -5.41 7.44
C ALA A 185 3.58 -4.27 8.44
N THR A 186 4.59 -3.45 8.14
CA THR A 186 4.96 -2.27 8.95
C THR A 186 3.93 -1.15 8.82
N LEU A 187 3.42 -0.91 7.61
CA LEU A 187 2.34 0.06 7.36
C LEU A 187 1.00 -0.41 7.94
N PHE A 188 0.70 -1.71 7.88
CA PHE A 188 -0.46 -2.30 8.54
C PHE A 188 -0.40 -2.17 10.08
N MET A 189 0.79 -2.38 10.68
CA MET A 189 1.02 -2.05 12.09
C MET A 189 0.80 -0.57 12.40
N LYS A 190 1.15 0.33 11.48
CA LYS A 190 0.96 1.77 11.65
C LYS A 190 -0.52 2.17 11.60
N ASP A 191 -1.27 1.68 10.62
CA ASP A 191 -2.73 1.91 10.56
C ASP A 191 -3.44 1.37 11.81
N THR A 192 -3.11 0.14 12.22
CA THR A 192 -3.77 -0.52 13.36
C THR A 192 -3.44 0.11 14.72
N PHE A 193 -2.22 0.64 14.92
CA PHE A 193 -1.74 1.05 16.25
C PHE A 193 -1.27 2.50 16.39
N THR A 194 -1.13 3.28 15.32
CA THR A 194 -0.93 4.74 15.34
C THR A 194 0.11 5.20 16.39
N ASP A 195 -0.15 6.29 17.13
CA ASP A 195 0.73 6.87 18.17
C ASP A 195 1.08 5.91 19.31
N SER A 196 0.29 4.85 19.52
CA SER A 196 0.50 3.91 20.63
C SER A 196 1.64 2.90 20.39
N LEU A 197 2.14 2.83 19.15
CA LEU A 197 3.30 2.03 18.77
C LEU A 197 4.38 2.89 18.11
N PHE A 198 4.00 3.76 17.16
CA PHE A 198 4.93 4.60 16.40
C PHE A 198 4.98 6.01 16.98
N THR A 199 6.17 6.59 17.09
CA THR A 199 6.34 8.02 17.36
C THR A 199 6.39 8.81 16.06
N THR A 200 6.22 10.13 16.13
CA THR A 200 6.41 11.02 14.96
C THR A 200 7.82 10.92 14.37
N VAL A 201 8.84 10.51 15.15
CA VAL A 201 10.19 10.22 14.62
C VAL A 201 10.19 8.96 13.76
N ASP A 202 9.48 7.92 14.19
CA ASP A 202 9.32 6.66 13.45
C ASP A 202 8.53 6.87 12.15
N GLU A 203 7.46 7.68 12.19
CA GLU A 203 6.69 8.09 11.00
C GLU A 203 7.57 8.80 9.97
N ASN A 204 8.34 9.79 10.43
CA ASN A 204 9.25 10.56 9.60
C ASN A 204 10.38 9.70 9.01
N PHE A 205 10.85 8.68 9.74
CA PHE A 205 11.80 7.69 9.22
C PHE A 205 11.14 6.79 8.16
N LEU A 206 9.96 6.25 8.45
CA LEU A 206 9.24 5.33 7.56
C LEU A 206 8.90 6.00 6.23
N LEU A 207 8.37 7.22 6.25
CA LEU A 207 8.09 7.98 5.03
C LEU A 207 9.36 8.31 4.24
N LYS A 208 10.46 8.70 4.91
CA LYS A 208 11.77 8.89 4.26
C LYS A 208 12.28 7.59 3.61
N ARG A 209 12.04 6.44 4.23
CA ARG A 209 12.38 5.12 3.69
C ARG A 209 11.56 4.81 2.44
N LEU A 210 10.23 5.03 2.45
CA LEU A 210 9.36 4.87 1.28
C LEU A 210 9.82 5.73 0.10
N VAL A 211 10.05 7.04 0.34
CA VAL A 211 10.52 7.99 -0.69
C VAL A 211 11.82 7.51 -1.35
N GLY A 212 12.80 7.05 -0.56
CA GLY A 212 14.05 6.52 -1.09
C GLY A 212 13.88 5.21 -1.87
N MET A 213 12.99 4.32 -1.42
CA MET A 213 12.70 3.05 -2.08
C MET A 213 11.96 3.25 -3.42
N ALA A 214 11.02 4.20 -3.50
CA ALA A 214 10.32 4.58 -4.74
C ALA A 214 11.25 5.08 -5.86
N GLN A 215 12.52 5.41 -5.55
CA GLN A 215 13.55 5.82 -6.51
C GLN A 215 14.62 4.76 -6.75
N HIS A 216 14.81 3.82 -5.82
CA HIS A 216 16.02 3.00 -5.74
C HIS A 216 16.29 2.26 -7.06
N PRO A 217 17.43 2.50 -7.73
CA PRO A 217 17.59 2.17 -9.15
C PRO A 217 17.42 0.68 -9.43
N LEU A 218 17.92 -0.18 -8.54
CA LEU A 218 17.91 -1.64 -8.64
C LEU A 218 16.53 -2.29 -8.45
N LEU A 219 15.49 -1.54 -8.04
CA LEU A 219 14.15 -2.09 -7.83
C LEU A 219 13.33 -2.13 -9.12
N ARG A 220 12.38 -3.06 -9.18
CA ARG A 220 11.46 -3.25 -10.29
C ARG A 220 10.42 -2.12 -10.35
N ILE A 221 9.83 -1.93 -11.52
CA ILE A 221 8.76 -0.93 -11.74
C ILE A 221 7.60 -1.16 -10.76
N THR A 222 7.17 -2.41 -10.59
CA THR A 222 6.09 -2.80 -9.66
C THR A 222 6.40 -2.46 -8.19
N GLU A 223 7.66 -2.63 -7.77
CA GLU A 223 8.11 -2.31 -6.41
C GLU A 223 8.13 -0.79 -6.20
N LYS A 224 8.67 -0.03 -7.17
CA LYS A 224 8.65 1.44 -7.15
C LYS A 224 7.23 2.00 -7.10
N LEU A 225 6.30 1.45 -7.88
CA LEU A 225 4.88 1.84 -7.85
C LEU A 225 4.21 1.51 -6.50
N PHE A 226 4.49 0.34 -5.91
CA PHE A 226 4.01 0.01 -4.57
C PHE A 226 4.47 1.07 -3.53
N TYR A 227 5.74 1.48 -3.54
CA TYR A 227 6.21 2.50 -2.61
C TYR A 227 5.61 3.88 -2.87
N MET A 228 5.25 4.22 -4.12
CA MET A 228 4.50 5.45 -4.43
C MET A 228 3.07 5.40 -3.85
N GLU A 229 2.38 4.28 -3.99
CA GLU A 229 1.04 4.07 -3.41
C GLU A 229 1.07 4.23 -1.88
N CYS A 230 2.08 3.65 -1.22
CA CYS A 230 2.30 3.80 0.22
C CYS A 230 2.67 5.22 0.67
N ILE A 231 3.07 6.12 -0.25
CA ILE A 231 3.29 7.54 0.04
C ILE A 231 1.99 8.33 -0.13
N LEU A 232 1.19 8.02 -1.17
CA LEU A 232 -0.12 8.63 -1.39
C LEU A 232 -1.10 8.31 -0.26
N HIS A 233 -1.17 7.04 0.15
CA HIS A 233 -2.07 6.55 1.20
C HIS A 233 -1.28 6.24 2.49
N PHE A 234 -0.35 7.12 2.88
CA PHE A 234 0.42 6.94 4.12
C PHE A 234 -0.50 7.04 5.36
N PRO A 235 -0.56 6.03 6.24
CA PRO A 235 -1.52 6.00 7.36
C PRO A 235 -1.12 6.99 8.47
N GLU A 236 -1.61 8.21 8.39
CA GLU A 236 -1.41 9.29 9.38
C GLU A 236 -2.45 9.28 10.50
N ASN A 237 -2.10 9.87 11.64
CA ASN A 237 -2.98 10.00 12.80
C ASN A 237 -3.88 11.25 12.65
N ARG A 238 -4.50 11.40 11.47
CA ARG A 238 -5.35 12.54 11.10
C ARG A 238 -6.80 12.24 11.52
N PRO A 239 -7.53 13.17 12.17
CA PRO A 239 -8.98 13.02 12.29
C PRO A 239 -9.59 13.02 10.88
N ILE A 240 -10.43 12.03 10.58
CA ILE A 240 -11.05 11.87 9.26
C ILE A 240 -11.80 13.17 8.91
N SER A 241 -11.48 13.77 7.77
CA SER A 241 -12.15 14.95 7.25
C SER A 241 -13.63 14.62 7.01
N SER A 242 -14.53 15.51 7.41
CA SER A 242 -15.98 15.28 7.31
C SER A 242 -16.51 15.26 5.86
N SER A 243 -15.67 15.54 4.86
CA SER A 243 -15.98 15.35 3.43
C SER A 243 -15.68 13.94 2.91
N GLY A 244 -14.86 13.14 3.61
CA GLY A 244 -14.44 11.81 3.14
C GLY A 244 -13.51 11.82 1.92
N GLU A 245 -12.95 12.99 1.56
CA GLU A 245 -12.02 13.13 0.44
C GLU A 245 -10.60 12.68 0.84
N GLU A 246 -9.95 11.88 -0.02
CA GLU A 246 -8.55 11.45 0.14
C GLU A 246 -7.58 12.62 -0.13
N SER A 247 -7.45 13.53 0.83
CA SER A 247 -6.41 14.57 0.88
C SER A 247 -5.01 13.98 1.04
N LEU A 248 -3.97 14.65 0.52
CA LEU A 248 -2.59 14.19 0.65
C LEU A 248 -2.15 14.11 2.13
N PRO A 249 -1.34 13.12 2.54
CA PRO A 249 -0.85 13.04 3.92
C PRO A 249 0.09 14.21 4.26
N VAL A 250 -0.11 14.85 5.42
CA VAL A 250 0.54 16.10 5.87
C VAL A 250 2.07 15.99 5.91
N LEU A 251 2.58 14.79 6.21
CA LEU A 251 4.00 14.49 6.28
C LEU A 251 4.67 14.45 4.91
N VAL A 252 3.93 14.44 3.79
CA VAL A 252 4.43 14.39 2.41
C VAL A 252 4.66 15.81 1.86
N THR A 253 5.56 16.56 2.51
CA THR A 253 5.86 17.94 2.12
C THR A 253 6.75 18.05 0.87
N PRO A 254 6.74 19.19 0.15
CA PRO A 254 7.60 19.44 -1.02
C PRO A 254 9.06 19.06 -0.80
N ARG A 255 9.63 19.42 0.36
CA ARG A 255 11.02 19.11 0.73
C ARG A 255 11.34 17.62 0.87
N ARG A 256 10.33 16.78 1.07
CA ARG A 256 10.46 15.31 1.14
C ARG A 256 10.21 14.68 -0.23
N ALA A 257 9.20 15.16 -0.94
CA ALA A 257 8.91 14.75 -2.31
C ALA A 257 9.98 15.22 -3.31
N ALA A 258 10.85 16.19 -2.97
CA ALA A 258 11.88 16.76 -3.84
C ALA A 258 12.91 15.75 -4.42
N PHE A 259 12.99 14.54 -3.89
CA PHE A 259 13.80 13.47 -4.49
C PHE A 259 13.05 12.69 -5.59
N LEU A 260 11.71 12.75 -5.62
CA LEU A 260 10.82 12.07 -6.57
C LEU A 260 10.63 12.83 -7.89
N HIS A 261 11.33 13.96 -8.10
CA HIS A 261 11.21 14.75 -9.33
C HIS A 261 11.38 13.86 -10.59
N PRO A 262 10.42 13.88 -11.53
CA PRO A 262 10.46 13.01 -12.70
C PRO A 262 11.60 13.39 -13.64
N THR A 263 12.24 12.40 -14.24
CA THR A 263 13.25 12.56 -15.28
C THR A 263 12.83 11.81 -16.54
N VAL A 264 13.29 12.28 -17.70
CA VAL A 264 13.00 11.65 -19.01
C VAL A 264 13.60 10.24 -19.17
N PHE A 265 14.35 9.77 -18.18
CA PHE A 265 14.92 8.42 -18.10
C PHE A 265 14.14 7.50 -17.13
N ASN A 266 13.05 7.96 -16.53
CA ASN A 266 12.14 7.11 -15.76
C ASN A 266 11.21 6.35 -16.71
N ASP A 267 10.78 5.16 -16.29
CA ASP A 267 9.78 4.40 -17.04
C ASP A 267 8.42 5.14 -17.03
N SER A 268 7.62 4.89 -18.07
CA SER A 268 6.33 5.53 -18.29
C SER A 268 5.38 5.47 -17.09
N ALA A 269 5.44 4.42 -16.25
CA ALA A 269 4.53 4.27 -15.11
C ALA A 269 5.03 5.03 -13.88
N THR A 270 6.30 4.86 -13.47
CA THR A 270 6.82 5.58 -12.30
C THR A 270 6.93 7.08 -12.54
N MET A 271 7.20 7.51 -13.78
CA MET A 271 7.20 8.94 -14.15
C MET A 271 5.83 9.58 -13.92
N LEU A 272 4.76 9.00 -14.48
CA LEU A 272 3.39 9.53 -14.34
C LEU A 272 2.91 9.52 -12.89
N CYS A 273 3.24 8.46 -12.14
CA CYS A 273 2.88 8.34 -10.72
C CYS A 273 3.58 9.41 -9.86
N ARG A 274 4.88 9.65 -10.08
CA ARG A 274 5.65 10.72 -9.41
C ARG A 274 5.15 12.10 -9.76
N LEU A 275 4.82 12.34 -11.04
CA LEU A 275 4.23 13.60 -11.48
C LEU A 275 2.90 13.87 -10.77
N ASN A 276 1.99 12.89 -10.70
CA ASN A 276 0.71 13.07 -10.02
C ASN A 276 0.89 13.38 -8.52
N LEU A 277 1.79 12.65 -7.83
CA LEU A 277 2.12 12.95 -6.44
C LEU A 277 2.65 14.39 -6.30
N LEU A 278 3.59 14.82 -7.15
CA LEU A 278 4.18 16.15 -7.07
C LEU A 278 3.17 17.27 -7.40
N CYS A 279 2.23 17.03 -8.32
CA CYS A 279 1.13 17.97 -8.55
C CYS A 279 0.30 18.17 -7.27
N LEU A 280 -0.10 17.10 -6.57
CA LEU A 280 -0.79 17.18 -5.28
C LEU A 280 0.05 17.90 -4.21
N VAL A 281 1.33 17.51 -4.07
CA VAL A 281 2.27 18.07 -3.10
C VAL A 281 2.47 19.58 -3.29
N HIS A 282 2.50 20.07 -4.54
CA HIS A 282 2.64 21.51 -4.81
C HIS A 282 1.30 22.27 -4.81
N LEU A 283 0.17 21.58 -4.99
CA LEU A 283 -1.17 22.16 -4.82
C LEU A 283 -1.50 22.42 -3.33
N GLU A 284 -1.01 21.58 -2.42
CA GLU A 284 -1.13 21.76 -0.95
C GLU A 284 0.05 22.55 -0.33
N ALA A 285 0.97 23.11 -1.14
CA ALA A 285 2.16 23.80 -0.65
C ALA A 285 1.95 25.30 -0.39
N ASN A 286 2.77 25.87 0.51
CA ASN A 286 2.88 27.33 0.67
C ASN A 286 3.44 27.96 -0.61
N GLU A 287 2.84 29.07 -1.06
CA GLU A 287 3.13 29.81 -2.31
C GLU A 287 4.60 29.75 -2.77
N GLY A 288 5.55 30.26 -1.97
CA GLY A 288 6.97 30.32 -2.34
C GLY A 288 7.74 28.98 -2.44
N GLU A 289 7.15 27.86 -2.01
CA GLU A 289 7.61 26.49 -2.31
C GLU A 289 6.74 25.80 -3.38
N ALA A 290 5.50 26.24 -3.59
CA ALA A 290 4.63 25.82 -4.69
C ALA A 290 5.19 26.28 -6.04
N ASP A 291 5.39 27.60 -6.23
CA ASP A 291 5.76 28.21 -7.52
C ASP A 291 6.99 27.57 -8.18
N LYS A 292 8.03 27.30 -7.37
CA LYS A 292 9.28 26.69 -7.84
C LYS A 292 9.10 25.23 -8.26
N GLY A 293 8.23 24.50 -7.57
CA GLY A 293 7.88 23.13 -7.94
C GLY A 293 7.02 23.08 -9.19
N ILE A 294 5.98 23.92 -9.26
CA ILE A 294 5.10 24.06 -10.43
C ILE A 294 5.92 24.44 -11.66
N GLY A 295 6.87 25.38 -11.54
CA GLY A 295 7.82 25.72 -12.60
C GLY A 295 8.66 24.52 -13.08
N PHE A 296 9.24 23.74 -12.17
CA PHE A 296 9.98 22.52 -12.52
C PHE A 296 9.09 21.49 -13.22
N LEU A 297 7.87 21.26 -12.73
CA LEU A 297 6.92 20.34 -13.35
C LEU A 297 6.52 20.82 -14.75
N PHE A 298 6.31 22.12 -14.93
CA PHE A 298 6.02 22.74 -16.23
C PHE A 298 7.19 22.57 -17.21
N ASP A 299 8.42 22.85 -16.79
CA ASP A 299 9.62 22.62 -17.60
C ASP A 299 9.79 21.14 -17.99
N HIS A 300 9.43 20.21 -17.09
CA HIS A 300 9.41 18.78 -17.40
C HIS A 300 8.36 18.44 -18.47
N ILE A 301 7.14 18.98 -18.39
CA ILE A 301 6.12 18.82 -19.44
C ILE A 301 6.61 19.40 -20.78
N MET A 302 7.23 20.57 -20.77
CA MET A 302 7.77 21.20 -21.99
C MET A 302 8.93 20.40 -22.59
N ALA A 303 9.78 19.78 -21.77
CA ALA A 303 10.81 18.85 -22.23
C ALA A 303 10.21 17.57 -22.84
N LEU A 304 9.19 16.99 -22.22
CA LEU A 304 8.45 15.84 -22.74
C LEU A 304 7.77 16.15 -24.09
N LEU A 305 7.13 17.33 -24.22
CA LEU A 305 6.56 17.79 -25.48
C LEU A 305 7.63 18.00 -26.55
N LYS A 306 8.79 18.57 -26.20
CA LYS A 306 9.93 18.73 -27.12
C LYS A 306 10.47 17.39 -27.64
N ILE A 307 10.42 16.31 -26.87
CA ILE A 307 10.81 14.96 -27.35
C ILE A 307 9.76 14.44 -28.36
N VAL A 308 8.46 14.61 -28.09
CA VAL A 308 7.39 14.27 -29.05
C VAL A 308 7.53 15.05 -30.36
N ASP A 309 7.94 16.31 -30.27
CA ASP A 309 8.14 17.22 -31.41
C ASP A 309 9.27 16.77 -32.36
N ASN A 310 10.22 15.97 -31.87
CA ASN A 310 11.38 15.44 -32.59
C ASN A 310 11.22 13.92 -32.87
N ASP A 311 10.10 13.53 -33.47
CA ASP A 311 9.77 12.14 -33.85
C ASP A 311 9.80 11.12 -32.70
N GLY A 312 9.31 11.52 -31.52
CA GLY A 312 9.17 10.65 -30.36
C GLY A 312 8.33 9.38 -30.62
N SER A 313 8.71 8.26 -30.01
CA SER A 313 8.04 6.97 -30.20
C SER A 313 6.58 7.00 -29.70
N ARG A 314 5.73 6.08 -30.20
CA ARG A 314 4.31 6.00 -29.79
C ARG A 314 4.13 5.91 -28.27
N GLU A 315 5.02 5.23 -27.55
CA GLU A 315 4.98 5.18 -26.10
C GLU A 315 5.24 6.56 -25.50
N VAL A 316 6.30 7.25 -25.93
CA VAL A 316 6.63 8.61 -25.47
C VAL A 316 5.49 9.57 -25.77
N VAL A 317 4.88 9.52 -26.96
CA VAL A 317 3.69 10.34 -27.31
C VAL A 317 2.55 10.14 -26.30
N VAL A 318 2.19 8.89 -26.01
CA VAL A 318 1.10 8.57 -25.06
C VAL A 318 1.48 8.99 -23.63
N THR A 319 2.72 8.75 -23.22
CA THR A 319 3.22 9.09 -21.88
C THR A 319 3.32 10.60 -21.66
N SER A 320 3.84 11.37 -22.61
CA SER A 320 3.90 12.84 -22.56
C SER A 320 2.51 13.48 -22.52
N LEU A 321 1.54 12.94 -23.27
CA LEU A 321 0.16 13.46 -23.26
C LEU A 321 -0.63 13.04 -22.01
N ARG A 322 -0.32 11.89 -21.39
CA ARG A 322 -0.80 11.54 -20.06
C ARG A 322 -0.21 12.44 -18.97
N ALA A 323 1.07 12.78 -19.07
CA ALA A 323 1.73 13.69 -18.15
C ALA A 323 1.10 15.09 -18.21
N LEU A 324 0.87 15.59 -19.43
CA LEU A 324 0.16 16.83 -19.70
C LEU A 324 -1.28 16.82 -19.15
N PHE A 325 -2.01 15.72 -19.32
CA PHE A 325 -3.35 15.57 -18.73
C PHE A 325 -3.31 15.69 -17.20
N ILE A 326 -2.41 14.98 -16.53
CA ILE A 326 -2.23 15.06 -15.06
C ILE A 326 -1.92 16.50 -14.64
N PHE A 327 -0.98 17.17 -15.30
CA PHE A 327 -0.61 18.54 -14.98
C PHE A 327 -1.81 19.51 -15.12
N LEU A 328 -2.56 19.43 -16.22
CA LEU A 328 -3.74 20.27 -16.46
C LEU A 328 -4.90 19.97 -15.52
N MET A 329 -5.09 18.71 -15.09
CA MET A 329 -6.11 18.35 -14.11
C MET A 329 -5.92 19.05 -12.76
N HIS A 330 -4.67 19.30 -12.35
CA HIS A 330 -4.35 20.00 -11.10
C HIS A 330 -4.20 21.52 -11.28
N PHE A 331 -3.59 21.99 -12.38
CA PHE A 331 -3.19 23.39 -12.57
C PHE A 331 -3.93 24.16 -13.67
N SER A 332 -5.09 23.66 -14.15
CA SER A 332 -5.92 24.35 -15.17
C SER A 332 -6.36 25.78 -14.82
N GLY A 333 -6.37 26.16 -13.54
CA GLY A 333 -6.64 27.54 -13.11
C GLY A 333 -5.49 28.53 -13.31
N MET A 334 -4.28 28.07 -13.70
CA MET A 334 -3.12 28.92 -13.92
C MET A 334 -3.06 29.35 -15.40
N GLU A 335 -3.79 30.42 -15.75
CA GLU A 335 -4.02 30.84 -17.14
C GLU A 335 -2.71 30.94 -17.95
N GLU A 336 -1.69 31.64 -17.45
CA GLU A 336 -0.39 31.82 -18.14
C GLU A 336 0.30 30.49 -18.51
N LEU A 337 0.19 29.46 -17.65
CA LEU A 337 0.76 28.14 -17.93
C LEU A 337 -0.11 27.38 -18.93
N SER A 338 -1.43 27.50 -18.81
CA SER A 338 -2.39 26.88 -19.73
C SER A 338 -2.24 27.43 -21.16
N GLU A 339 -2.08 28.75 -21.34
CA GLU A 339 -1.91 29.39 -22.65
C GLU A 339 -0.64 28.91 -23.35
N LYS A 340 0.50 28.91 -22.64
CA LYS A 340 1.79 28.42 -23.19
C LYS A 340 1.72 26.97 -23.64
N LEU A 341 0.96 26.12 -22.93
CA LEU A 341 0.71 24.74 -23.33
C LEU A 341 -0.22 24.68 -24.56
N ILE A 342 -1.34 25.42 -24.57
CA ILE A 342 -2.26 25.51 -25.71
C ILE A 342 -1.51 25.91 -26.98
N ASP A 343 -0.74 27.00 -26.93
CA ASP A 343 -0.02 27.54 -28.08
C ASP A 343 1.04 26.55 -28.58
N LYS A 344 1.75 25.86 -27.67
CA LYS A 344 2.71 24.81 -28.04
C LYS A 344 2.05 23.58 -28.68
N LEU A 345 0.87 23.19 -28.21
CA LEU A 345 0.11 22.08 -28.81
C LEU A 345 -0.44 22.44 -30.19
N CYS A 346 -0.84 23.68 -30.41
CA CYS A 346 -1.29 24.18 -31.73
C CYS A 346 -0.14 24.20 -32.75
N ASP A 347 1.05 24.65 -32.34
CA ASP A 347 2.29 24.55 -33.13
C ASP A 347 2.62 23.09 -33.49
N MET A 348 2.63 22.20 -32.49
CA MET A 348 2.90 20.77 -32.70
C MET A 348 1.85 20.07 -33.58
N TYR A 349 0.56 20.40 -33.45
CA TYR A 349 -0.51 19.89 -34.31
C TYR A 349 -0.30 20.32 -35.76
N SER A 350 0.01 21.60 -35.98
CA SER A 350 0.22 22.19 -37.31
C SER A 350 1.39 21.55 -38.05
N ARG A 351 2.44 21.13 -37.32
CA ARG A 351 3.62 20.45 -37.89
C ARG A 351 3.50 18.92 -37.94
N HIS A 352 2.66 18.32 -37.09
CA HIS A 352 2.55 16.86 -36.95
C HIS A 352 1.09 16.40 -36.86
N SER A 353 0.34 16.49 -37.98
CA SER A 353 -1.08 16.09 -38.07
C SER A 353 -1.39 14.68 -37.55
N ARG A 354 -0.43 13.74 -37.60
CA ARG A 354 -0.49 12.40 -36.97
C ARG A 354 -0.81 12.41 -35.46
N LEU A 355 -0.58 13.53 -34.76
CA LEU A 355 -0.88 13.67 -33.33
C LEU A 355 -2.36 13.92 -33.05
N ALA A 356 -3.14 14.33 -34.06
CA ALA A 356 -4.57 14.68 -33.97
C ALA A 356 -5.42 13.77 -33.06
N PRO A 357 -5.46 12.43 -33.23
CA PRO A 357 -6.33 11.58 -32.40
C PRO A 357 -5.97 11.61 -30.91
N ASN A 358 -4.70 11.83 -30.56
CA ASN A 358 -4.26 11.91 -29.17
C ASN A 358 -4.58 13.29 -28.56
N LEU A 359 -4.47 14.36 -29.35
CA LEU A 359 -4.81 15.72 -28.92
C LEU A 359 -6.32 15.93 -28.77
N ILE A 360 -7.13 15.35 -29.68
CA ILE A 360 -8.59 15.30 -29.55
C ILE A 360 -8.98 14.45 -28.33
N GLY A 361 -8.32 13.31 -28.12
CA GLY A 361 -8.54 12.48 -26.91
C GLY A 361 -8.23 13.23 -25.61
N LEU A 362 -7.14 14.00 -25.56
CA LEU A 362 -6.78 14.87 -24.44
C LEU A 362 -7.85 15.94 -24.20
N ALA A 363 -8.25 16.66 -25.26
CA ALA A 363 -9.27 17.71 -25.20
C ALA A 363 -10.60 17.18 -24.62
N ASN A 364 -11.09 16.05 -25.13
CA ASN A 364 -12.32 15.42 -24.67
C ASN A 364 -12.22 14.99 -23.20
N ARG A 365 -11.11 14.36 -22.77
CA ARG A 365 -10.90 13.96 -21.36
C ARG A 365 -10.85 15.14 -20.40
N ILE A 366 -10.38 16.31 -20.84
CA ILE A 366 -10.42 17.54 -20.03
C ILE A 366 -11.86 18.06 -19.91
N GLN A 367 -12.67 18.02 -20.98
CA GLN A 367 -14.08 18.44 -20.94
C GLN A 367 -14.97 17.57 -20.06
N GLU A 368 -14.63 16.30 -19.87
CA GLU A 368 -15.36 15.38 -18.98
C GLU A 368 -15.23 15.74 -17.48
N HIS A 369 -14.28 16.61 -17.11
CA HIS A 369 -14.03 17.02 -15.73
C HIS A 369 -14.58 18.44 -15.45
N PRO A 370 -15.32 18.68 -14.35
CA PRO A 370 -16.13 19.89 -14.16
C PRO A 370 -15.36 21.13 -13.64
N ARG A 371 -14.18 21.42 -14.21
CA ARG A 371 -13.41 22.66 -14.00
C ARG A 371 -13.09 23.30 -15.37
N PRO A 372 -12.86 24.63 -15.45
CA PRO A 372 -13.23 25.40 -16.65
C PRO A 372 -12.53 24.99 -17.97
N SER A 373 -13.27 25.15 -19.07
CA SER A 373 -13.04 24.43 -20.32
C SER A 373 -11.93 25.00 -21.21
N LEU A 374 -10.71 24.45 -21.11
CA LEU A 374 -9.60 24.77 -22.04
C LEU A 374 -10.00 24.63 -23.53
N VAL A 375 -10.86 23.67 -23.87
CA VAL A 375 -11.24 23.39 -25.27
C VAL A 375 -11.96 24.57 -25.95
N GLY A 376 -12.69 25.39 -25.18
CA GLY A 376 -13.31 26.61 -25.71
C GLY A 376 -12.29 27.67 -26.15
N GLN A 377 -11.10 27.68 -25.54
CA GLN A 377 -9.99 28.56 -25.91
C GLN A 377 -9.14 27.93 -27.05
N VAL A 378 -8.83 26.63 -26.96
CA VAL A 378 -8.08 25.88 -28.00
C VAL A 378 -8.78 25.94 -29.35
N ALA A 379 -10.08 25.58 -29.40
CA ALA A 379 -10.83 25.55 -30.65
C ALA A 379 -10.98 26.95 -31.26
N LYS A 380 -11.09 27.98 -30.42
CA LYS A 380 -11.15 29.38 -30.86
C LYS A 380 -9.82 29.83 -31.46
N ARG A 381 -8.69 29.69 -30.76
CA ARG A 381 -7.35 30.03 -31.30
C ARG A 381 -7.00 29.25 -32.57
N ALA A 382 -7.35 27.98 -32.64
CA ALA A 382 -7.14 27.16 -33.84
C ALA A 382 -7.99 27.60 -35.06
N SER A 383 -9.15 28.22 -34.82
CA SER A 383 -9.93 28.85 -35.90
C SER A 383 -9.35 30.21 -36.32
N GLU A 384 -8.87 31.00 -35.36
CA GLU A 384 -8.28 32.33 -35.61
C GLU A 384 -6.97 32.23 -36.42
N THR A 385 -6.11 31.25 -36.12
CA THR A 385 -4.87 31.03 -36.91
C THR A 385 -5.11 30.48 -38.31
N HIS A 386 -6.22 29.77 -38.56
CA HIS A 386 -6.57 29.30 -39.90
C HIS A 386 -7.17 30.39 -40.80
N TYR A 387 -7.90 31.37 -40.25
CA TYR A 387 -8.45 32.48 -41.04
C TYR A 387 -7.46 33.65 -41.25
N GLY A 388 -6.45 33.80 -40.40
CA GLY A 388 -5.48 34.91 -40.49
C GLY A 388 -4.66 35.00 -41.79
N ASN A 389 -4.54 33.90 -42.55
CA ASN A 389 -3.79 33.85 -43.82
C ASN A 389 -4.65 33.99 -45.08
N ALA A 390 -5.94 34.32 -44.97
CA ALA A 390 -6.90 34.31 -46.09
C ALA A 390 -7.32 35.71 -46.60
N SER A 391 -6.76 36.81 -46.08
CA SER A 391 -7.25 38.18 -46.32
C SER A 391 -6.16 39.21 -46.63
N ILE A 392 -5.23 38.92 -47.55
CA ILE A 392 -4.36 39.94 -48.20
C ILE A 392 -4.27 39.69 -49.71
N ALA A 393 -5.40 39.86 -50.40
CA ALA A 393 -5.54 40.06 -51.84
C ALA A 393 -6.97 40.53 -52.13
N VAL A 394 -7.17 41.32 -53.20
CA VAL A 394 -8.46 41.95 -53.60
C VAL A 394 -8.96 43.04 -52.63
N ASP A 395 -9.15 44.31 -52.98
CA ASP A 395 -8.69 45.24 -54.06
C ASP A 395 -8.75 46.67 -53.41
N ASP A 396 -8.69 47.88 -54.01
CA ASP A 396 -8.82 48.41 -55.38
C ASP A 396 -8.11 49.80 -55.44
N SER A 397 -7.21 50.04 -56.41
CA SER A 397 -6.63 51.36 -56.81
C SER A 397 -5.67 51.24 -58.00
#